data_AF-A0A7C7EAP7-F1
#
_entry.id   AF-A0A7C7EAP7-F1
#
_cell.length_a   1.000
_cell.length_b   1.000
_cell.length_c   1.000
_cell.angle_alpha   90.00
_cell.angle_beta   90.00
_cell.angle_gamma   90.00
#
_symmetry.space_group_name_H-M   'P 1'
#
loop_
_entity.id
_entity.type
_entity.pdbx_description
1 polymer ?
#
loop_
_entity_poly.entity_id
_entity_poly.type
_entity_poly.pdbx_seq_one_letter_code
_entity_poly.pdbx_strand_id
1 'polypeptide(L)' 'MTVRDLKKLLGIGINKAYELTKYKGFPAIHIGRKIIIPKKQLIQWIENQTIIQINEHQSSLEKKYKIL' A
#
# COMPACT_ATOMS: atom_id res chain seq x y z
N MET A 1 4.56 -11.88 8.68
CA MET A 1 4.37 -10.88 9.75
C MET A 1 2.88 -10.68 10.00
N THR A 2 2.48 -10.15 11.15
CA THR A 2 1.07 -9.89 11.51
C THR A 2 0.65 -8.45 11.18
N VAL A 3 -0.64 -8.15 11.26
CA VAL A 3 -1.18 -6.77 11.11
C VAL A 3 -0.61 -5.81 12.17
N ARG A 4 -0.27 -6.32 13.37
CA ARG A 4 0.41 -5.53 14.42
C ARG A 4 1.84 -5.18 14.04
N ASP A 5 2.53 -6.06 13.35
CA ASP A 5 3.89 -5.79 12.87
C ASP A 5 3.85 -4.75 11.73
N LEU A 6 2.87 -4.86 10.84
CA LEU A 6 2.61 -3.85 9.80
C LEU A 6 2.36 -2.47 10.40
N LYS A 7 1.55 -2.41 11.47
CA LYS A 7 1.29 -1.18 12.23
C LYS A 7 2.60 -0.53 12.70
N LYS A 8 3.48 -1.31 13.32
CA LYS A 8 4.77 -0.82 13.82
C LYS A 8 5.71 -0.41 12.68
N LEU A 9 5.72 -1.19 11.60
CA LEU A 9 6.58 -0.97 10.43
C LEU A 9 6.23 0.32 9.69
N LEU A 10 4.94 0.58 9.49
CA LEU A 10 4.46 1.76 8.74
C LEU A 10 4.13 2.96 9.64
N GLY A 11 4.14 2.81 10.96
CA GLY A 11 3.78 3.87 11.90
C GLY A 11 2.31 4.29 11.86
N ILE A 12 1.41 3.42 11.36
CA ILE A 12 -0.01 3.74 11.17
C ILE A 12 -0.89 3.28 12.34
N GLY A 13 -2.13 3.78 12.40
CA GLY A 13 -3.14 3.28 13.34
C GLY A 13 -3.52 1.81 13.05
N ILE A 14 -3.93 1.06 14.09
CA ILE A 14 -4.30 -0.36 13.95
C ILE A 14 -5.50 -0.55 13.02
N ASN A 15 -6.50 0.35 13.08
CA ASN A 15 -7.65 0.34 12.18
C ASN A 15 -7.20 0.51 10.73
N LYS A 16 -6.26 1.43 10.49
CA LYS A 16 -5.71 1.66 9.14
C LYS A 16 -4.92 0.46 8.64
N ALA A 17 -4.18 -0.22 9.51
CA ALA A 17 -3.49 -1.46 9.16
C ALA A 17 -4.48 -2.57 8.75
N TYR A 18 -5.62 -2.70 9.44
CA TYR A 18 -6.68 -3.63 9.03
C TYR A 18 -7.37 -3.22 7.73
N GLU A 19 -7.63 -1.92 7.52
CA GLU A 19 -8.14 -1.43 6.24
C GLU A 19 -7.21 -1.81 5.10
N LEU A 20 -5.90 -1.62 5.25
CA LEU A 20 -4.90 -2.01 4.24
C LEU A 20 -5.00 -3.48 3.87
N THR A 21 -5.22 -4.38 4.83
CA THR A 21 -5.37 -5.82 4.54
C THR A 21 -6.60 -6.15 3.70
N LYS A 22 -7.58 -5.24 3.62
CA LYS A 22 -8.79 -5.36 2.79
C LYS A 22 -8.66 -4.68 1.43
N TYR A 23 -7.60 -3.90 1.19
CA TYR A 23 -7.40 -3.26 -0.10
C TYR A 23 -7.17 -4.30 -1.21
N LYS A 24 -7.78 -4.06 -2.37
CA LYS A 24 -7.59 -4.91 -3.54
C LYS A 24 -6.11 -4.89 -3.96
N GLY A 25 -5.52 -6.08 -4.08
CA GLY A 25 -4.12 -6.24 -4.45
C GLY A 25 -3.12 -6.06 -3.29
N PHE A 26 -3.59 -5.84 -2.06
CA PHE A 26 -2.72 -5.85 -0.89
C PHE A 26 -2.22 -7.28 -0.60
N PRO A 27 -0.93 -7.48 -0.30
CA PRO A 27 -0.35 -8.80 -0.09
C PRO A 27 -0.68 -9.36 1.30
N ALA A 28 -1.91 -9.85 1.47
CA ALA A 28 -2.37 -10.52 2.68
C ALA A 28 -2.86 -11.94 2.39
N ILE A 29 -2.42 -12.89 3.21
CA ILE A 29 -2.86 -14.29 3.21
C ILE A 29 -3.73 -14.51 4.44
N HIS A 30 -4.95 -15.00 4.23
CA HIS A 30 -5.90 -15.30 5.30
C HIS A 30 -5.87 -16.81 5.58
N ILE A 31 -5.39 -17.20 6.76
CA ILE A 31 -5.39 -18.60 7.23
C ILE A 31 -6.34 -18.69 8.41
N GLY A 32 -7.60 -19.04 8.11
CA GLY A 32 -8.68 -18.97 9.08
C GLY A 32 -8.84 -17.56 9.64
N ARG A 33 -8.63 -17.39 10.95
CA ARG A 33 -8.69 -16.09 11.64
C ARG A 33 -7.38 -15.30 11.60
N LYS A 34 -6.27 -15.90 11.13
CA LYS A 34 -4.96 -15.26 11.10
C LYS A 34 -4.74 -14.57 9.76
N ILE A 35 -4.28 -13.32 9.82
CA ILE A 35 -3.82 -12.56 8.65
C ILE A 35 -2.30 -12.56 8.66
N ILE A 36 -1.71 -13.13 7.62
CA ILE A 36 -0.27 -13.20 7.42
C ILE A 36 0.08 -12.28 6.25
N ILE A 37 1.02 -11.39 6.50
CA ILE A 37 1.56 -10.48 5.49
C ILE A 37 2.95 -10.98 5.12
N PRO A 38 3.19 -11.39 3.87
CA PRO A 38 4.51 -11.78 3.39
C PRO A 38 5.40 -10.55 3.19
N LYS A 39 6.62 -10.56 3.76
CA LYS A 39 7.54 -9.41 3.71
C LYS A 39 7.93 -9.01 2.29
N LYS A 40 8.27 -10.00 1.46
CA LYS A 40 8.73 -9.77 0.08
C LYS A 40 7.65 -9.10 -0.78
N GLN A 41 6.43 -9.61 -0.69
CA GLN A 41 5.28 -9.08 -1.43
C GLN A 41 4.85 -7.70 -0.90
N LEU A 42 4.95 -7.47 0.42
CA LEU A 42 4.69 -6.15 1.00
C LEU A 42 5.63 -5.08 0.43
N ILE A 43 6.93 -5.38 0.32
CA ILE A 43 7.92 -4.46 -0.25
C ILE A 43 7.57 -4.14 -1.70
N GLN A 44 7.31 -5.15 -2.52
CA GLN A 44 6.89 -4.97 -3.91
C GLN A 44 5.61 -4.13 -4.03
N TRP A 45 4.64 -4.36 -3.13
CA TRP A 45 3.41 -3.57 -3.13
C TRP A 45 3.68 -2.10 -2.80
N ILE A 46 4.54 -1.80 -1.82
CA ILE A 46 4.93 -0.43 -1.47
C ILE A 46 5.64 0.25 -2.64
N GLU A 47 6.61 -0.43 -3.26
CA GLU A 47 7.34 0.09 -4.43
C GLU A 47 6.38 0.45 -5.58
N ASN A 48 5.41 -0.44 -5.87
CA ASN A 48 4.39 -0.18 -6.88
C ASN A 48 3.52 1.04 -6.55
N GLN A 49 3.12 1.22 -5.27
CA GLN A 49 2.33 2.40 -4.87
C GLN A 49 3.12 3.71 -5.00
N THR A 50 4.42 3.71 -4.68
CA THR A 50 5.28 4.89 -4.85
C THR A 50 5.42 5.29 -6.31
N ILE A 51 5.60 4.31 -7.21
CA ILE A 51 5.70 4.58 -8.66
C ILE A 51 4.39 5.14 -9.21
N ILE A 52 3.24 4.61 -8.77
CA ILE A 52 1.91 5.11 -9.20
C ILE A 52 1.72 6.58 -8.79
N GLN A 53 2.06 6.95 -7.55
CA GLN A 53 1.93 8.35 -7.09
C GLN A 53 2.84 9.31 -7.86
N ILE A 54 4.07 8.89 -8.20
CA ILE A 54 4.99 9.69 -9.00
C ILE A 54 4.40 9.96 -10.39
N ASN A 55 3.89 8.91 -11.06
CA ASN A 55 3.34 9.02 -12.42
C ASN A 55 2.03 9.83 -12.47
N GLU A 56 1.15 9.68 -11.48
CA GLU A 56 -0.07 10.48 -11.37
C GLU A 56 0.24 11.97 -11.15
N HIS A 57 1.26 12.28 -10.35
CA HIS A 57 1.70 13.66 -10.14
C HIS A 57 2.28 14.28 -11.42
N GLN A 58 3.12 13.55 -12.16
CA GLN A 58 3.69 14.03 -13.43
C GLN A 58 2.61 14.24 -14.52
N SER A 59 1.63 13.33 -14.63
CA SER A 59 0.52 13.46 -15.59
C SER A 59 -0.40 14.66 -15.29
N SER A 60 -0.59 14.98 -14.01
CA SER A 60 -1.36 16.15 -13.58
C SER A 60 -0.65 17.47 -13.90
N LEU A 61 0.68 17.50 -13.78
CA LEU A 61 1.49 18.65 -14.17
C LEU A 61 1.51 18.83 -15.69
N GLU A 62 1.73 17.79 -16.48
CA GLU A 62 1.75 17.89 -17.95
C GLU A 62 0.40 18.34 -18.54
N LYS A 63 -0.74 17.88 -17.99
CA LYS A 63 -2.06 18.36 -18.41
C LYS A 63 -2.29 19.84 -18.11
N LYS A 64 -1.74 20.34 -17.00
CA LYS A 64 -1.91 21.73 -16.57
C LYS A 64 -1.14 22.72 -17.46
N TYR A 65 0.06 22.36 -17.93
CA TYR A 65 0.90 23.22 -18.77
C TYR A 65 0.64 23.08 -20.27
N LYS A 66 -0.21 22.14 -20.69
CA LYS A 66 -0.60 21.93 -22.10
C LYS A 66 -1.89 22.66 -22.51
N ILE A 67 -2.56 23.32 -21.56
CA ILE A 67 -3.78 24.13 -21.77
C ILE A 67 -3.49 25.64 -21.72
N LEU A 68 -2.21 26.02 -21.60
CA LEU A 68 -1.70 27.38 -21.86
C LEU A 68 -0.95 27.38 -23.19
#